data_AF-A0AA35T6W6-F1
#
_entry.id   AF-A0AA35T6W6-F1
#
_cell.length_a   1.000
_cell.length_b   1.000
_cell.length_c   1.000
_cell.angle_alpha   90.00
_cell.angle_beta   90.00
_cell.angle_gamma   90.00
#
_symmetry.space_group_name_H-M   'P 1'
#
loop_
_entity.id
_entity.type
_entity.pdbx_description
1 polymer ?
#
loop_
_entity_poly.entity_id
_entity_poly.type
_entity_poly.pdbx_seq_one_letter_code
_entity_poly.pdbx_strand_id
1 'polypeptide(L)'
;MPYVVALPIGIYSAVRQYQYTFGDHFFTVISFLGLSIPNFLLALVLIVIGFFVFDQVPGGLFSSEYAAAPWSLGKVLDLLAHYSGCLGADSDDVSPSCRIALNPFITGIGFAFPAVVGGELIVSIVLNLPTTGPVLYDAVTHHDAFLAGAMVMLLSTLLVVGNLVADLTLAWVDPRIRYE
;
A
#
# COMPACT_ATOMS: atom_id res chain seq x y z
N MET A 1 8.64 13.35 -0.96
CA MET A 1 9.88 12.99 -1.67
C MET A 1 9.81 13.06 -3.21
N PRO A 2 8.70 12.75 -3.93
CA PRO A 2 8.71 12.87 -5.40
C PRO A 2 8.79 14.33 -5.89
N TYR A 3 8.24 15.28 -5.13
CA TYR A 3 8.25 16.71 -5.47
C TYR A 3 9.66 17.33 -5.54
N VAL A 4 10.65 16.78 -4.83
CA VAL A 4 12.02 17.32 -4.82
C VAL A 4 12.71 17.10 -6.16
N VAL A 5 12.37 16.03 -6.87
CA VAL A 5 12.96 15.69 -8.18
C VAL A 5 12.02 16.12 -9.32
N ALA A 6 10.71 15.92 -9.15
CA ALA A 6 9.73 16.25 -10.18
C ALA A 6 9.57 17.77 -10.39
N LEU A 7 9.65 18.59 -9.33
CA LEU A 7 9.45 20.04 -9.43
C LEU A 7 10.60 20.73 -10.20
N PRO A 8 11.90 20.47 -9.92
CA PRO A 8 12.98 21.07 -10.71
C PRO A 8 13.00 20.62 -12.17
N ILE A 9 12.69 19.34 -12.44
CA ILE A 9 12.61 18.81 -13.81
C ILE A 9 11.46 19.46 -14.57
N GLY A 10 10.29 19.60 -13.94
CA GLY A 10 9.13 20.28 -14.52
C GLY A 10 9.40 21.77 -14.81
N ILE A 11 10.05 22.48 -13.88
CA ILE A 11 10.46 23.89 -14.08
C ILE A 11 11.50 24.00 -15.21
N TYR A 12 12.49 23.11 -15.24
CA TYR A 12 13.53 23.11 -16.28
C TYR A 12 12.95 22.86 -17.68
N SER A 13 12.03 21.90 -17.80
CA SER A 13 11.31 21.59 -19.06
C SER A 13 10.41 22.76 -19.49
N ALA A 14 9.67 23.38 -18.56
CA ALA A 14 8.77 24.50 -18.86
C ALA A 14 9.50 25.78 -19.31
N VAL A 15 10.74 26.02 -18.87
CA VAL A 15 11.50 27.24 -19.22
C VAL A 15 12.21 27.12 -20.58
N ARG A 16 12.34 25.91 -21.17
CA ARG A 16 13.09 25.66 -22.42
C ARG A 16 12.26 25.11 -23.59
N GLN A 17 10.95 25.35 -23.58
CA GLN A 17 9.93 24.82 -24.50
C GLN A 17 10.21 24.92 -26.03
N TYR A 18 11.23 25.64 -26.49
CA TYR A 18 11.54 25.85 -27.92
C TYR A 18 12.92 25.33 -28.38
N GLN A 19 13.78 24.82 -27.50
CA GLN A 19 15.02 24.15 -27.93
C GLN A 19 14.80 22.65 -27.86
N TYR A 20 14.80 22.00 -29.03
CA TYR A 20 14.71 20.55 -29.27
C TYR A 20 15.88 19.81 -28.60
N THR A 21 15.88 19.81 -27.27
CA THR A 21 16.93 19.26 -26.42
C THR A 21 16.60 17.79 -26.22
N PHE A 22 17.52 16.92 -26.63
CA PHE A 22 17.45 15.47 -26.41
C PHE A 22 17.03 15.11 -24.97
N GLY A 23 17.50 15.88 -23.99
CA GLY A 23 17.14 15.70 -22.57
C GLY A 23 15.65 15.86 -22.26
N ASP A 24 14.93 16.79 -22.90
CA ASP A 24 13.50 17.01 -22.61
C ASP A 24 12.64 15.82 -23.07
N HIS A 25 12.94 15.28 -24.24
CA HIS A 25 12.30 14.06 -24.75
C HIS A 25 12.69 12.84 -23.92
N PHE A 26 13.95 12.73 -23.50
CA PHE A 26 14.42 11.62 -22.65
C PHE A 26 13.67 11.56 -21.32
N PHE A 27 13.58 12.68 -20.59
CA PHE A 27 12.86 12.74 -19.32
C PHE A 27 11.35 12.55 -19.51
N THR A 28 10.77 13.11 -20.57
CA THR A 28 9.35 12.94 -20.90
C THR A 28 9.01 11.48 -21.19
N VAL A 29 9.83 10.77 -21.96
CA VAL A 29 9.65 9.33 -22.25
C VAL A 29 9.75 8.50 -20.98
N ILE A 30 10.72 8.77 -20.11
CA ILE A 30 10.83 8.07 -18.82
C ILE A 30 9.63 8.36 -17.91
N SER A 31 9.15 9.60 -17.87
CA SER A 31 7.95 9.96 -17.11
C SER A 31 6.71 9.24 -17.65
N PHE A 32 6.53 9.17 -18.96
CA PHE A 32 5.42 8.42 -19.55
C PHE A 32 5.53 6.91 -19.31
N LEU A 33 6.73 6.33 -19.40
CA LEU A 33 6.95 4.93 -19.07
C LEU A 33 6.61 4.63 -17.60
N GLY A 34 7.04 5.50 -16.67
CA GLY A 34 6.70 5.36 -15.25
C GLY A 34 5.21 5.49 -14.95
N LEU A 35 4.50 6.38 -15.65
CA LEU A 35 3.04 6.53 -15.51
C LEU A 35 2.25 5.42 -16.19
N SER A 36 2.81 4.80 -17.24
CA SER A 36 2.13 3.75 -18.00
C SER A 36 2.20 2.39 -17.30
N ILE A 37 3.15 2.20 -16.40
CA ILE A 37 3.26 0.97 -15.60
C ILE A 37 2.23 1.07 -14.46
N PRO A 38 1.26 0.15 -14.37
CA PRO A 38 0.36 0.08 -13.22
C PRO A 38 1.13 0.01 -11.89
N ASN A 39 0.69 0.78 -10.89
CA ASN A 39 1.36 0.87 -9.58
C ASN A 39 1.64 -0.50 -8.95
N PHE A 40 0.73 -1.48 -9.12
CA PHE A 40 0.90 -2.83 -8.58
C PHE A 40 2.02 -3.62 -9.29
N LEU A 41 2.18 -3.47 -10.62
CA LEU A 41 3.26 -4.13 -11.36
C LEU A 41 4.60 -3.52 -10.99
N LEU A 42 4.65 -2.19 -10.87
CA LEU A 42 5.86 -1.51 -10.40
C LEU A 42 6.23 -1.97 -8.98
N ALA A 43 5.26 -2.07 -8.07
CA ALA A 43 5.49 -2.58 -6.72
C ALA A 43 6.02 -4.02 -6.74
N LEU A 44 5.43 -4.91 -7.54
CA LEU A 44 5.89 -6.29 -7.67
C LEU A 44 7.32 -6.37 -8.22
N VAL A 45 7.63 -5.60 -9.27
CA VAL A 45 8.99 -5.54 -9.85
C VAL A 45 9.99 -5.00 -8.82
N LEU A 46 9.65 -3.95 -8.07
CA LEU A 46 10.53 -3.41 -7.04
C LEU A 46 10.76 -4.38 -5.87
N ILE A 47 9.74 -5.13 -5.45
CA ILE A 47 9.87 -6.16 -4.41
C ILE A 47 10.77 -7.29 -4.90
N VAL A 48 10.57 -7.75 -6.15
CA VAL A 48 11.41 -8.79 -6.77
C VAL A 48 12.86 -8.32 -6.85
N ILE A 49 13.11 -7.11 -7.36
CA ILE A 49 14.47 -6.54 -7.42
C ILE A 49 15.05 -6.37 -6.01
N GLY A 50 14.25 -5.91 -5.05
CA GLY A 50 14.62 -5.81 -3.63
C GLY A 50 15.15 -7.12 -3.08
N PHE A 51 14.38 -8.19 -3.27
CA PHE A 51 14.72 -9.53 -2.84
C PHE A 51 15.97 -10.08 -3.55
N PHE A 52 16.04 -9.99 -4.88
CA PHE A 52 17.14 -10.57 -5.65
C PHE A 52 18.46 -9.79 -5.59
N VAL A 53 18.41 -8.46 -5.42
CA VAL A 53 19.61 -7.61 -5.43
C VAL A 53 20.10 -7.31 -4.01
N PHE A 54 19.18 -7.07 -3.08
CA PHE A 54 19.53 -6.60 -1.74
C PHE A 54 19.34 -7.68 -0.67
N ASP A 55 18.76 -8.85 -1.00
CA ASP A 55 18.37 -9.90 -0.04
C ASP A 55 17.52 -9.33 1.11
N GLN A 56 16.77 -8.26 0.81
CA GLN A 56 15.91 -7.56 1.75
C GLN A 56 14.52 -7.45 1.13
N VAL A 57 13.50 -7.84 1.89
CA VAL A 57 12.12 -7.50 1.55
C VAL A 57 11.90 -6.03 1.94
N PRO A 58 11.50 -5.15 1.01
CA PRO A 58 11.16 -3.76 1.35
C PRO A 58 10.00 -3.76 2.34
N GLY A 59 10.30 -3.56 3.63
CA GLY A 59 9.30 -3.59 4.70
C GLY A 59 9.81 -4.14 6.03
N GLY A 60 10.87 -4.98 6.06
CA GLY A 60 11.51 -5.46 7.29
C GLY A 60 10.57 -6.11 8.33
N LEU A 61 9.37 -6.51 7.92
CA LEU A 61 8.23 -6.77 8.80
C LEU A 61 8.23 -8.16 9.44
N PHE A 62 9.00 -9.09 8.88
CA PHE A 62 9.05 -10.49 9.27
C PHE A 62 10.51 -10.92 9.40
N SER A 63 10.80 -11.83 10.31
CA SER A 63 12.10 -12.48 10.36
C SER A 63 12.37 -13.28 9.08
N SER A 64 13.65 -13.54 8.77
CA SER A 64 14.05 -14.23 7.54
C SER A 64 13.43 -15.62 7.39
N GLU A 65 13.07 -16.27 8.51
CA GLU A 65 12.36 -17.55 8.54
C GLU A 65 10.89 -17.41 8.13
N TYR A 66 10.18 -16.38 8.62
CA TYR A 66 8.76 -16.19 8.36
C TYR A 66 8.46 -15.34 7.12
N ALA A 67 9.47 -14.70 6.51
CA ALA A 67 9.32 -13.85 5.33
C ALA A 67 8.61 -14.57 4.17
N ALA A 68 9.09 -15.76 3.80
CA ALA A 68 8.51 -16.60 2.74
C ALA A 68 7.51 -17.65 3.23
N ALA A 69 7.30 -17.76 4.55
CA ALA A 69 6.39 -18.75 5.12
C ALA A 69 4.92 -18.42 4.78
N PRO A 70 4.06 -19.43 4.54
CA PRO A 70 2.63 -19.24 4.46
C PRO A 70 2.07 -18.58 5.72
N TRP A 71 0.92 -17.93 5.61
CA TRP A 71 0.23 -17.36 6.77
C TRP A 71 -0.09 -18.46 7.79
N SER A 72 0.59 -18.41 8.93
CA SER A 72 0.44 -19.32 10.06
C SER A 72 0.37 -18.52 11.36
N LEU A 73 -0.12 -19.14 12.44
CA LEU A 73 -0.09 -18.51 13.76
C LEU A 73 1.34 -18.12 14.19
N GLY A 74 2.36 -18.88 13.77
CA GLY A 74 3.77 -18.52 14.00
C GLY A 74 4.17 -17.22 13.31
N LYS A 75 3.75 -17.03 12.06
CA LYS A 75 3.99 -15.77 11.31
C LYS A 75 3.23 -14.58 11.92
N VAL A 76 2.02 -14.82 12.43
CA VAL A 76 1.24 -13.80 13.15
C VAL A 76 1.93 -13.43 14.47
N LEU A 77 2.44 -14.41 15.22
CA LEU A 77 3.18 -14.17 16.45
C LEU A 77 4.53 -13.49 16.19
N ASP A 78 5.24 -13.83 15.10
CA ASP A 78 6.48 -13.16 14.67
C ASP A 78 6.22 -11.67 14.37
N LEU A 79 5.14 -11.37 13.63
CA LEU A 79 4.70 -10.00 13.37
C LEU A 79 4.37 -9.24 14.67
N LEU A 80 3.61 -9.87 15.56
CA LEU A 80 3.25 -9.29 16.86
C LEU A 80 4.48 -9.10 17.75
N ALA A 81 5.45 -10.02 17.72
CA ALA A 81 6.69 -9.94 18.49
C ALA A 81 7.64 -8.87 17.93
N HIS A 82 7.69 -8.70 16.61
CA HIS A 82 8.45 -7.63 15.97
C HIS A 82 7.95 -6.25 16.39
N TYR A 83 6.64 -6.15 16.61
CA TYR A 83 5.96 -4.95 17.10
C TYR A 83 5.89 -4.86 18.64
N SER A 84 6.03 -5.96 19.38
CA SER A 84 5.94 -5.98 20.84
C SER A 84 7.11 -5.30 21.55
N GLY A 85 8.27 -5.15 20.89
CA GLY A 85 9.35 -4.29 21.41
C GLY A 85 8.96 -2.80 21.46
N CYS A 86 7.88 -2.45 20.76
CA CYS A 86 7.35 -1.11 20.58
C CYS A 86 6.12 -0.88 21.49
N LEU A 87 5.33 -1.94 21.71
CA LEU A 87 4.18 -1.98 22.61
C LEU A 87 4.63 -2.55 23.96
N GLY A 88 5.10 -1.68 24.86
CA GLY A 88 5.22 -2.04 26.27
C GLY A 88 3.88 -2.55 26.81
N ALA A 89 3.91 -3.37 27.87
CA ALA A 89 2.73 -4.07 28.41
C ALA A 89 1.60 -3.13 28.91
N ASP A 90 1.81 -1.81 28.88
CA ASP A 90 0.86 -0.79 29.29
C ASP A 90 0.81 0.33 28.21
N SER A 91 -0.38 0.83 27.88
CA SER A 91 -0.58 1.83 26.81
C SER A 91 0.15 3.17 27.06
N ASP A 92 0.61 3.37 28.29
CA ASP A 92 1.35 4.55 28.74
C ASP A 92 2.84 4.50 28.39
N ASP A 93 3.38 3.31 28.03
CA ASP A 93 4.83 3.06 27.89
C ASP A 93 5.33 3.05 26.44
N VAL A 94 4.53 3.58 25.48
CA VAL A 94 4.96 3.68 24.08
C VAL A 94 5.99 4.81 23.94
N SER A 95 7.25 4.44 23.71
CA SER A 95 8.35 5.40 23.54
C SER A 95 8.15 6.35 22.35
N PRO A 96 8.68 7.59 22.37
CA PRO A 96 8.52 8.54 21.26
C PRO A 96 9.03 8.01 19.91
N SER A 97 10.14 7.27 19.93
CA SER A 97 10.71 6.62 18.74
C SER A 97 9.78 5.55 18.17
N CYS A 98 9.10 4.80 19.05
CA CYS A 98 8.09 3.84 18.62
C CYS A 98 6.90 4.53 17.94
N ARG A 99 6.37 5.63 18.51
CA ARG A 99 5.23 6.37 17.93
C ARG A 99 5.50 6.88 16.52
N ILE A 100 6.72 7.38 16.27
CA ILE A 100 7.14 7.85 14.93
C ILE A 100 7.32 6.68 13.97
N ALA A 101 7.88 5.56 14.43
CA ALA A 101 8.03 4.36 13.61
C ALA A 101 6.67 3.76 13.24
N LEU A 102 5.68 3.86 14.12
CA LEU A 102 4.39 3.19 13.98
C LEU A 102 3.36 3.92 13.14
N ASN A 103 3.39 5.26 13.18
CA ASN A 103 2.39 6.10 12.53
C ASN A 103 2.27 5.79 11.01
N PRO A 104 3.37 5.62 10.25
CA PRO A 104 3.29 5.23 8.83
C PRO A 104 2.69 3.84 8.60
N PHE A 105 2.80 2.91 9.55
CA PHE A 105 2.22 1.57 9.43
C PHE A 105 0.72 1.58 9.74
N ILE A 106 0.30 2.25 10.82
CA ILE A 106 -1.13 2.33 11.16
C ILE A 106 -1.89 3.09 10.07
N THR A 107 -1.39 4.26 9.66
CA THR A 107 -1.98 5.02 8.56
C THR A 107 -1.84 4.29 7.23
N GLY A 108 -0.71 3.64 6.98
CA GLY A 108 -0.47 2.83 5.80
C GLY A 108 -1.43 1.66 5.66
N ILE A 109 -1.76 0.95 6.75
CA ILE A 109 -2.75 -0.14 6.77
C ILE A 109 -4.16 0.39 6.50
N GLY A 110 -4.51 1.55 7.07
CA GLY A 110 -5.77 2.25 6.81
C GLY A 110 -5.96 2.60 5.34
N PHE A 111 -4.90 3.00 4.62
CA PHE A 111 -4.96 3.23 3.18
C PHE A 111 -4.77 1.97 2.33
N ALA A 112 -4.06 0.95 2.85
CA ALA A 112 -3.77 -0.28 2.14
C ALA A 112 -5.02 -1.11 1.91
N PHE A 113 -5.94 -1.20 2.88
CA PHE A 113 -7.19 -1.94 2.70
C PHE A 113 -8.03 -1.46 1.49
N PRO A 114 -8.36 -0.16 1.37
CA PRO A 114 -9.01 0.40 0.18
C PRO A 114 -8.23 0.12 -1.11
N ALA A 115 -6.91 0.30 -1.07
CA ALA A 115 -6.05 0.13 -2.23
C ALA A 115 -5.96 -1.33 -2.70
N VAL A 116 -5.94 -2.29 -1.76
CA VAL A 116 -5.93 -3.72 -2.06
C VAL A 116 -7.23 -4.13 -2.72
N VAL A 117 -8.38 -3.74 -2.17
CA VAL A 117 -9.70 -4.07 -2.77
C VAL A 117 -9.86 -3.42 -4.14
N GLY A 118 -9.43 -2.16 -4.31
CA GLY A 118 -9.53 -1.44 -5.58
C GLY A 118 -8.55 -1.94 -6.66
N GLY A 119 -7.34 -2.34 -6.26
CA GLY A 119 -6.31 -2.85 -7.16
C GLY A 119 -6.51 -4.32 -7.55
N GLU A 120 -7.09 -5.13 -6.67
CA GLU A 120 -7.31 -6.58 -6.85
C GLU A 120 -8.02 -6.90 -8.16
N LEU A 121 -9.03 -6.12 -8.56
CA LEU A 121 -9.81 -6.38 -9.77
C LEU A 121 -8.92 -6.47 -11.02
N ILE A 122 -8.01 -5.53 -11.20
CA ILE A 122 -7.14 -5.50 -12.38
C ILE A 122 -6.10 -6.63 -12.29
N VAL A 123 -5.53 -6.85 -11.11
CA VAL A 123 -4.52 -7.90 -10.89
C VAL A 123 -5.10 -9.30 -11.13
N SER A 124 -6.29 -9.57 -10.60
CA SER A 124 -6.96 -10.86 -10.65
C SER A 124 -7.39 -11.26 -12.07
N ILE A 125 -7.87 -10.29 -12.87
CA ILE A 125 -8.19 -10.53 -14.28
C ILE A 125 -6.93 -10.86 -15.07
N VAL A 126 -5.83 -10.11 -14.87
CA VAL A 126 -4.58 -10.31 -15.62
C VAL A 126 -3.89 -11.60 -15.23
N LEU A 127 -3.83 -11.93 -13.94
CA LEU A 127 -3.16 -13.13 -13.43
C LEU A 127 -4.06 -14.37 -13.37
N ASN A 128 -5.31 -14.26 -13.83
CA ASN A 128 -6.32 -15.33 -13.76
C ASN A 128 -6.45 -15.93 -12.35
N LEU A 129 -6.52 -15.06 -11.34
CA LEU A 129 -6.61 -15.46 -9.93
C LEU A 129 -8.09 -15.58 -9.50
N PRO A 130 -8.48 -16.63 -8.77
CA PRO A 130 -9.85 -16.83 -8.31
C PRO A 130 -10.14 -15.96 -7.08
N THR A 131 -10.43 -14.67 -7.29
CA THR A 131 -10.71 -13.70 -6.22
C THR A 131 -12.10 -13.07 -6.36
N THR A 132 -12.43 -12.09 -5.50
CA THR A 132 -13.72 -11.38 -5.56
C THR A 132 -13.85 -10.46 -6.77
N GLY A 133 -12.72 -9.99 -7.32
CA GLY A 133 -12.66 -9.15 -8.51
C GLY A 133 -13.36 -9.76 -9.74
N PRO A 134 -12.94 -10.93 -10.25
CA PRO A 134 -13.55 -11.52 -11.45
C PRO A 134 -15.02 -11.90 -11.26
N VAL A 135 -15.40 -12.32 -10.05
CA VAL A 135 -16.80 -12.64 -9.72
C VAL A 135 -17.68 -11.38 -9.77
N LEU A 136 -17.19 -10.26 -9.24
CA LEU A 136 -17.89 -8.98 -9.34
C LEU A 136 -17.96 -8.48 -10.79
N TYR A 137 -16.88 -8.62 -11.56
CA TYR A 137 -16.85 -8.29 -12.98
C TYR A 137 -17.86 -9.10 -13.79
N ASP A 138 -17.93 -10.40 -13.53
CA ASP A 138 -18.86 -11.31 -14.18
C ASP A 138 -20.32 -10.94 -13.84
N ALA A 139 -20.61 -10.63 -12.58
CA ALA A 139 -21.92 -10.18 -12.15
C ALA A 139 -22.35 -8.87 -12.85
N VAL A 140 -21.44 -7.90 -12.99
CA VAL A 140 -21.73 -6.62 -13.67
C VAL A 140 -21.94 -6.82 -15.17
N THR A 141 -21.15 -7.67 -15.81
CA THR A 141 -21.24 -7.96 -17.26
C THR A 141 -22.46 -8.80 -17.62
N HIS A 142 -22.88 -9.71 -16.73
CA HIS A 142 -24.10 -10.51 -16.89
C HIS A 142 -25.36 -9.83 -16.34
N HIS A 143 -25.27 -8.54 -15.98
CA HIS A 143 -26.38 -7.75 -15.45
C HIS A 143 -27.04 -8.34 -14.18
N ASP A 144 -26.31 -9.11 -13.38
CA ASP A 144 -26.76 -9.59 -12.07
C ASP A 144 -26.59 -8.49 -11.02
N ALA A 145 -27.58 -7.60 -10.95
CA ALA A 145 -27.58 -6.47 -10.02
C ALA A 145 -27.66 -6.90 -8.55
N PHE A 146 -28.22 -8.08 -8.25
CA PHE A 146 -28.35 -8.57 -6.88
C PHE A 146 -27.01 -9.08 -6.36
N LEU A 147 -26.30 -9.89 -7.14
CA LEU A 147 -24.97 -10.36 -6.78
C LEU A 147 -23.97 -9.21 -6.73
N ALA A 148 -23.94 -8.37 -7.77
CA ALA A 148 -23.05 -7.21 -7.80
C ALA A 148 -23.32 -6.26 -6.63
N GLY A 149 -24.60 -5.98 -6.34
CA GLY A 149 -25.01 -5.14 -5.22
C GLY A 149 -24.62 -5.72 -3.86
N ALA A 150 -24.84 -7.01 -3.63
CA ALA A 150 -24.46 -7.68 -2.40
C ALA A 150 -22.95 -7.66 -2.17
N MET A 151 -22.16 -7.91 -3.22
CA MET A 151 -20.70 -7.84 -3.15
C MET A 151 -20.20 -6.43 -2.87
N VAL A 152 -20.71 -5.41 -3.57
CA VAL A 152 -20.33 -4.01 -3.34
C VAL A 152 -20.70 -3.56 -1.93
N MET A 153 -21.88 -3.94 -1.43
CA MET A 153 -22.30 -3.63 -0.06
C MET A 153 -21.39 -4.29 0.97
N LEU A 154 -21.10 -5.59 0.80
CA LEU A 154 -20.19 -6.33 1.69
C LEU A 154 -18.78 -5.74 1.70
N LEU A 155 -18.21 -5.46 0.53
CA LEU A 155 -16.89 -4.85 0.40
C LEU A 155 -16.85 -3.44 1.00
N SER A 156 -17.89 -2.64 0.79
CA SER A 156 -17.99 -1.29 1.34
C SER A 156 -18.13 -1.30 2.86
N THR A 157 -18.93 -2.21 3.42
CA THR A 157 -19.04 -2.37 4.88
C THR A 157 -17.71 -2.82 5.49
N LEU A 158 -17.05 -3.80 4.89
CA LEU A 158 -15.73 -4.27 5.34
C LEU A 158 -14.69 -3.14 5.28
N LEU A 159 -14.74 -2.33 4.23
CA LEU A 159 -13.86 -1.18 4.07
C LEU A 159 -14.07 -0.12 5.17
N VAL A 160 -15.32 0.24 5.43
CA VAL A 160 -15.67 1.21 6.49
C VAL A 160 -15.23 0.69 7.86
N VAL A 161 -15.46 -0.59 8.14
CA VAL A 161 -15.02 -1.23 9.39
C VAL A 161 -13.50 -1.24 9.49
N GLY A 162 -12.78 -1.58 8.42
CA GLY A 162 -11.31 -1.59 8.39
C GLY A 162 -10.71 -0.21 8.64
N ASN A 163 -11.24 0.82 7.97
CA ASN A 163 -10.81 2.20 8.19
C ASN A 163 -11.12 2.67 9.61
N LEU A 164 -12.32 2.35 10.14
CA LEU A 164 -12.67 2.67 11.51
C LEU A 164 -11.71 2.02 12.52
N VAL A 165 -11.33 0.76 12.32
CA VAL A 165 -10.35 0.08 13.16
C VAL A 165 -8.99 0.75 13.08
N ALA A 166 -8.55 1.16 11.89
CA ALA A 166 -7.29 1.88 11.71
C ALA A 166 -7.29 3.23 12.45
N ASP A 167 -8.38 4.00 12.34
CA ASP A 167 -8.56 5.28 13.01
C ASP A 167 -8.61 5.12 14.53
N LEU A 168 -9.33 4.12 15.05
CA LEU A 168 -9.38 3.82 16.49
C LEU A 168 -8.01 3.37 17.03
N THR A 169 -7.28 2.56 16.26
CA THR A 169 -5.93 2.12 16.63
C THR A 169 -4.95 3.28 16.63
N LEU A 170 -5.04 4.18 15.65
CA LEU A 170 -4.26 5.41 15.62
C LEU A 170 -4.56 6.28 16.84
N ALA A 171 -5.84 6.42 17.19
CA ALA A 171 -6.27 7.18 18.34
C ALA A 171 -5.77 6.60 19.68
N TRP A 172 -5.65 5.28 19.76
CA TRP A 172 -5.09 4.62 20.94
C TRP A 172 -3.57 4.80 21.07
N VAL A 173 -2.85 4.84 19.94
CA VAL A 173 -1.39 4.98 19.91
C VAL A 173 -0.93 6.43 20.07
N ASP A 174 -1.68 7.42 19.57
CA ASP A 174 -1.29 8.83 19.63
C ASP A 174 -2.11 9.63 20.67
N PRO A 175 -1.54 9.95 21.86
CA PRO A 175 -2.20 10.71 22.92
C PRO A 175 -2.27 12.21 22.63
N ARG A 176 -1.78 12.69 21.47
CA ARG A 176 -1.86 14.11 21.09
C ARG A 176 -3.25 14.57 20.65
N ILE A 177 -4.20 13.66 20.47
CA ILE A 177 -5.63 13.97 20.20
C ILE A 177 -6.45 14.13 21.50
N ARG A 178 -5.81 14.47 22.63
CA ARG A 178 -6.52 15.10 23.73
C ARG A 178 -7.09 16.43 23.23
N TYR A 179 -8.39 16.44 22.95
CA TYR A 179 -9.16 17.66 22.81
C TYR A 179 -9.03 18.44 24.12
N GLU A 180 -8.47 19.64 24.05
CA GLU A 180 -8.83 20.69 24.99
C GLU A 180 -10.34 20.97 24.90
#